data_AF-A0A7S4IKP1-F1
#
_entry.id   AF-A0A7S4IKP1-F1
#
_cell.length_a   1.000
_cell.length_b   1.000
_cell.length_c   1.000
_cell.angle_alpha   90.00
_cell.angle_beta   90.00
_cell.angle_gamma   90.00
#
_symmetry.space_group_name_H-M   'P 1'
#
loop_
_entity.id
_entity.type
_entity.pdbx_description
1 polymer ?
#
loop_
_entity_poly.entity_id
_entity_poly.type
_entity_poly.pdbx_seq_one_letter_code
_entity_poly.pdbx_strand_id
1 'polypeptide(L)'
;FGPFPGSQGFKSCLRVRILHSWVRKYCYKKGWGSSDDQKGCPANQLDMAHTINLFSWVALRNMELQGYRATAEEAENYHHLWRYAGWLLGTDISLLPENLDEERTLYNALVKFYRQPNKASHVLVDALIRAMGNQPPFFHSEETLKGVARYLIGDKGSDELGEALAPQHLSVGIKQIHRSIAVKYWDIWMIDVVPGWRVISSR
;
A
#
# COMPACT_ATOMS: atom_id res chain seq x y z
N PHE A 1 2.45 1.76 -18.65
CA PHE A 1 3.73 2.09 -17.98
C PHE A 1 4.12 1.05 -16.91
N GLY A 2 3.67 -0.20 -17.02
CA GLY A 2 4.05 -1.28 -16.11
C GLY A 2 5.55 -1.62 -16.19
N PRO A 3 6.08 -2.44 -15.26
CA PRO A 3 7.51 -2.66 -15.12
C PRO A 3 8.10 -3.67 -16.14
N PHE A 4 7.60 -3.67 -17.38
CA PHE A 4 8.20 -4.48 -18.45
C PHE A 4 9.64 -4.01 -18.76
N PRO A 5 10.54 -4.92 -19.21
CA PRO A 5 11.95 -4.60 -19.40
C PRO A 5 12.19 -3.31 -20.21
N GLY A 6 13.06 -2.44 -19.68
CA GLY A 6 13.41 -1.15 -20.31
C GLY A 6 12.45 0.01 -20.03
N SER A 7 11.25 -0.26 -19.48
CA SER A 7 10.27 0.78 -19.14
C SER A 7 10.73 1.67 -17.97
N GLN A 8 10.04 2.80 -17.77
CA GLN A 8 10.27 3.64 -16.59
C GLN A 8 9.90 2.93 -15.28
N GLY A 9 8.84 2.12 -15.27
CA GLY A 9 8.47 1.31 -14.11
C GLY A 9 9.55 0.29 -13.74
N PHE A 10 10.13 -0.37 -14.75
CA PHE A 10 11.24 -1.31 -14.56
C PHE A 10 12.47 -0.61 -13.97
N LYS A 11 12.89 0.51 -14.58
CA LYS A 11 14.02 1.33 -14.08
C LYS A 11 13.76 1.84 -12.66
N SER A 12 12.53 2.20 -12.33
CA SER A 12 12.16 2.66 -10.99
C SER A 12 12.27 1.53 -9.96
N CYS A 13 11.79 0.32 -10.28
CA CYS A 13 11.97 -0.85 -9.41
C CYS A 13 13.45 -1.11 -9.11
N LEU A 14 14.31 -1.06 -10.14
CA LEU A 14 15.75 -1.26 -9.95
C LEU A 14 16.39 -0.15 -9.10
N ARG A 15 15.97 1.11 -9.28
CA ARG A 15 16.44 2.23 -8.44
C ARG A 15 16.05 2.04 -6.98
N VAL A 16 14.82 1.60 -6.70
CA VAL A 16 14.36 1.31 -5.33
C VAL A 16 15.12 0.12 -4.73
N ARG A 17 15.39 -0.94 -5.51
CA ARG A 17 16.23 -2.06 -5.07
C ARG A 17 17.63 -1.62 -4.65
N ILE A 18 18.25 -0.72 -5.43
CA ILE A 18 19.52 -0.11 -5.07
C ILE A 18 19.35 0.73 -3.80
N LEU A 19 18.33 1.61 -3.74
CA LEU A 19 18.02 2.45 -2.58
C LEU A 19 17.92 1.63 -1.28
N HIS A 20 17.24 0.47 -1.28
CA HIS A 20 17.18 -0.40 -0.10
C HIS A 20 18.55 -0.88 0.37
N SER A 21 19.48 -1.14 -0.56
CA SER A 21 20.86 -1.49 -0.22
C SER A 21 21.61 -0.33 0.45
N TRP A 22 21.38 0.90 -0.03
CA TRP A 22 21.92 2.11 0.60
C TRP A 22 21.31 2.39 1.97
N VAL A 23 19.99 2.22 2.11
CA VAL A 23 19.28 2.35 3.39
C VAL A 23 19.85 1.37 4.42
N ARG A 24 20.03 0.09 4.07
CA ARG A 24 20.67 -0.91 4.95
C ARG A 24 22.04 -0.44 5.43
N LYS A 25 22.92 -0.05 4.50
CA LYS A 25 24.27 0.44 4.82
C LYS A 25 24.21 1.66 5.75
N TYR A 26 23.29 2.58 5.51
CA TYR A 26 23.13 3.78 6.33
C TYR A 26 22.61 3.45 7.73
N CYS A 27 21.59 2.59 7.87
CA CYS A 27 21.07 2.12 9.15
C CYS A 27 22.17 1.48 10.00
N TYR A 28 22.98 0.58 9.42
CA TYR A 28 24.11 -0.02 10.13
C TYR A 28 25.14 1.01 10.57
N LYS A 29 25.48 1.99 9.73
CA LYS A 29 26.37 3.10 10.10
C LYS A 29 25.81 3.93 11.27
N LYS A 30 24.49 3.98 11.43
CA LYS A 30 23.79 4.68 12.52
C LYS A 30 23.57 3.82 13.77
N GLY A 31 24.14 2.63 13.83
CA GLY A 31 24.08 1.75 15.01
C GLY A 31 22.85 0.84 15.04
N TRP A 32 22.17 0.64 13.91
CA TRP A 32 21.10 -0.36 13.84
C TRP A 32 21.65 -1.75 14.15
N GLY A 33 21.06 -2.45 15.12
CA GLY A 33 21.52 -3.77 15.58
C GLY A 33 22.76 -3.73 16.48
N SER A 34 23.17 -2.57 16.99
CA SER A 34 24.30 -2.43 17.93
C SER A 34 23.92 -2.60 19.42
N SER A 35 22.64 -2.85 19.72
CA SER A 35 22.11 -3.22 21.06
C SER A 35 21.35 -4.56 20.96
N ASP A 36 20.76 -5.06 22.06
CA ASP A 36 19.85 -6.25 22.15
C ASP A 36 18.55 -6.11 21.34
N ASP A 37 18.64 -5.47 20.17
CA ASP A 37 17.55 -5.05 19.32
C ASP A 37 17.13 -6.20 18.42
N GLN A 38 15.97 -6.79 18.72
CA GLN A 38 15.39 -7.89 17.94
C GLN A 38 14.80 -7.44 16.58
N LYS A 39 15.10 -6.22 16.11
CA LYS A 39 14.52 -5.62 14.89
C LYS A 39 15.02 -6.24 13.57
N GLY A 40 15.97 -7.16 13.62
CA GLY A 40 16.50 -7.83 12.43
C GLY A 40 17.21 -6.90 11.44
N CYS A 41 17.42 -7.37 10.21
CA CYS A 41 18.02 -6.58 9.13
C CYS A 41 17.05 -5.46 8.67
N PRO A 42 17.51 -4.21 8.47
CA PRO A 42 16.67 -3.16 7.89
C PRO A 42 16.15 -3.55 6.50
N ALA A 43 14.85 -3.30 6.25
CA ALA A 43 14.19 -3.68 5.00
C ALA A 43 14.48 -5.15 4.64
N ASN A 44 14.26 -6.07 5.59
CA ASN A 44 14.52 -7.49 5.35
C ASN A 44 13.51 -8.08 4.36
N GLN A 45 13.73 -9.33 3.98
CA GLN A 45 12.91 -10.02 2.98
C GLN A 45 11.43 -10.16 3.39
N LEU A 46 11.14 -10.36 4.68
CA LEU A 46 9.75 -10.40 5.18
C LEU A 46 9.10 -9.01 5.16
N ASP A 47 9.84 -7.95 5.51
CA ASP A 47 9.34 -6.58 5.42
C ASP A 47 8.99 -6.24 3.96
N MET A 48 9.87 -6.63 3.03
CA MET A 48 9.66 -6.42 1.59
C MET A 48 8.44 -7.20 1.10
N ALA A 49 8.31 -8.48 1.44
CA ALA A 49 7.15 -9.30 1.08
C ALA A 49 5.84 -8.74 1.66
N HIS A 50 5.85 -8.34 2.94
CA HIS A 50 4.69 -7.70 3.56
C HIS A 50 4.31 -6.40 2.85
N THR A 51 5.31 -5.57 2.53
CA THR A 51 5.08 -4.30 1.82
C THR A 51 4.48 -4.53 0.43
N ILE A 52 4.96 -5.50 -0.34
CA ILE A 52 4.36 -5.87 -1.65
C ILE A 52 2.90 -6.27 -1.48
N ASN A 53 2.57 -7.04 -0.44
CA ASN A 53 1.21 -7.46 -0.13
C ASN A 53 0.29 -6.26 0.20
N LEU A 54 0.83 -5.20 0.82
CA LEU A 54 0.08 -3.95 1.05
C LEU A 54 -0.31 -3.24 -0.26
N PHE A 55 0.52 -3.35 -1.30
CA PHE A 55 0.25 -2.78 -2.62
C PHE A 55 -0.62 -3.67 -3.50
N SER A 56 -0.67 -4.97 -3.24
CA SER A 56 -1.43 -5.95 -4.02
C SER A 56 -2.74 -6.31 -3.31
N TRP A 57 -2.76 -7.37 -2.51
CA TRP A 57 -3.99 -7.85 -1.84
C TRP A 57 -4.74 -6.76 -1.05
N VAL A 58 -4.04 -5.97 -0.24
CA VAL A 58 -4.68 -4.93 0.58
C VAL A 58 -5.24 -3.81 -0.28
N ALA A 59 -4.56 -3.43 -1.36
CA ALA A 59 -5.05 -2.42 -2.28
C ALA A 59 -6.32 -2.89 -2.98
N LEU A 60 -6.36 -4.12 -3.52
CA LEU A 60 -7.55 -4.72 -4.11
C LEU A 60 -8.72 -4.74 -3.13
N ARG A 61 -8.51 -5.26 -1.91
CA ARG A 61 -9.52 -5.26 -0.85
C ARG A 61 -10.05 -3.85 -0.55
N ASN A 62 -9.16 -2.86 -0.48
CA ASN A 62 -9.54 -1.48 -0.20
C ASN A 62 -10.28 -0.82 -1.38
N MET A 63 -9.98 -1.20 -2.62
CA MET A 63 -10.78 -0.78 -3.79
C MET A 63 -12.20 -1.37 -3.71
N GLU A 64 -12.34 -2.63 -3.29
CA GLU A 64 -13.66 -3.24 -3.08
C GLU A 64 -14.48 -2.57 -1.98
N LEU A 65 -13.85 -2.21 -0.87
CA LEU A 65 -14.50 -1.43 0.20
C LEU A 65 -15.00 -0.07 -0.29
N GLN A 66 -14.38 0.48 -1.33
CA GLN A 66 -14.76 1.74 -1.97
C GLN A 66 -15.80 1.55 -3.09
N GLY A 67 -16.22 0.32 -3.36
CA GLY A 67 -17.30 0.01 -4.28
C GLY A 67 -16.86 -0.44 -5.67
N TYR A 68 -15.56 -0.50 -5.96
CA TYR A 68 -15.06 -1.13 -7.17
C TYR A 68 -15.24 -2.66 -7.06
N ARG A 69 -15.54 -3.34 -8.17
CA ARG A 69 -15.69 -4.80 -8.20
C ARG A 69 -14.78 -5.34 -9.27
N ALA A 70 -13.60 -5.81 -8.88
CA ALA A 70 -12.69 -6.47 -9.79
C ALA A 70 -13.32 -7.78 -10.28
N THR A 71 -13.23 -8.03 -11.58
CA THR A 71 -13.40 -9.37 -12.12
C THR A 71 -12.27 -10.28 -11.63
N ALA A 72 -12.47 -11.59 -11.70
CA ALA A 72 -11.41 -12.55 -11.38
C ALA A 72 -10.17 -12.34 -12.26
N GLU A 73 -10.35 -12.01 -13.54
CA GLU A 73 -9.22 -11.74 -14.44
C GLU A 73 -8.45 -10.46 -14.03
N GLU A 74 -9.15 -9.38 -13.66
CA GLU A 74 -8.51 -8.15 -13.20
C GLU A 74 -7.72 -8.35 -11.89
N ALA A 75 -8.31 -9.09 -10.94
CA ALA A 75 -7.67 -9.37 -9.67
C ALA A 75 -6.38 -10.20 -9.86
N GLU A 76 -6.41 -11.19 -10.74
CA GLU A 76 -5.29 -12.10 -11.00
C GLU A 76 -4.18 -11.37 -11.77
N ASN A 77 -4.55 -10.52 -12.74
CA ASN A 77 -3.60 -9.66 -13.44
C ASN A 77 -2.94 -8.64 -12.50
N TYR A 78 -3.70 -8.08 -11.55
CA TYR A 78 -3.16 -7.15 -10.55
C TYR A 78 -2.20 -7.84 -9.59
N HIS A 79 -2.53 -9.05 -9.14
CA HIS A 79 -1.64 -9.91 -8.37
C HIS A 79 -0.33 -10.17 -9.13
N HIS A 80 -0.41 -10.62 -10.40
CA HIS A 80 0.77 -10.90 -11.21
C HIS A 80 1.67 -9.68 -11.41
N LEU A 81 1.08 -8.49 -11.61
CA LEU A 81 1.81 -7.23 -11.70
C LEU A 81 2.68 -6.99 -10.47
N TRP A 82 2.11 -7.11 -9.28
CA TRP A 82 2.83 -6.84 -8.03
C TRP A 82 3.76 -7.97 -7.61
N ARG A 83 3.42 -9.22 -7.92
CA ARG A 83 4.34 -10.35 -7.76
C ARG A 83 5.61 -10.14 -8.58
N TYR A 84 5.47 -9.73 -9.85
CA TYR A 84 6.61 -9.41 -10.70
C TYR A 84 7.38 -8.17 -10.22
N ALA A 85 6.69 -7.12 -9.78
CA ALA A 85 7.34 -5.94 -9.19
C ALA A 85 8.14 -6.31 -7.92
N GLY A 86 7.60 -7.16 -7.05
CA GLY A 86 8.26 -7.67 -5.85
C GLY A 86 9.55 -8.44 -6.18
N TRP A 87 9.52 -9.26 -7.22
CA TRP A 87 10.70 -9.95 -7.73
C TRP A 87 11.76 -8.97 -8.28
N LEU A 88 11.36 -7.97 -9.06
CA LEU A 88 12.27 -6.93 -9.55
C LEU A 88 12.94 -6.15 -8.41
N LEU A 89 12.18 -5.85 -7.36
CA LEU A 89 12.64 -5.19 -6.15
C LEU A 89 13.63 -6.04 -5.33
N GLY A 90 13.75 -7.33 -5.65
CA GLY A 90 14.70 -8.26 -5.03
C GLY A 90 14.13 -9.03 -3.84
N THR A 91 12.80 -9.16 -3.76
CA THR A 91 12.14 -10.06 -2.81
C THR A 91 12.36 -11.50 -3.25
N ASP A 92 12.70 -12.38 -2.31
CA ASP A 92 12.87 -13.81 -2.60
C ASP A 92 11.58 -14.41 -3.16
N ILE A 93 11.69 -15.23 -4.20
CA ILE A 93 10.52 -15.79 -4.89
C ILE A 93 9.69 -16.70 -3.98
N SER A 94 10.30 -17.34 -2.98
CA SER A 94 9.60 -18.18 -1.99
C SER A 94 8.71 -17.37 -1.04
N LEU A 95 8.88 -16.05 -0.99
CA LEU A 95 8.06 -15.12 -0.21
C LEU A 95 7.05 -14.37 -1.07
N LEU A 96 6.96 -14.69 -2.37
CA LEU A 96 6.04 -14.09 -3.32
C LEU A 96 4.95 -15.12 -3.68
N PRO A 97 3.75 -15.00 -3.07
CA PRO A 97 2.61 -15.90 -3.29
C PRO A 97 2.33 -16.17 -4.77
N GLU A 98 1.87 -17.38 -5.10
CA GLU A 98 1.57 -17.75 -6.48
C GLU A 98 0.13 -17.42 -6.91
N ASN A 99 -0.73 -17.10 -5.93
CA ASN A 99 -2.13 -16.73 -6.14
C ASN A 99 -2.65 -15.82 -5.00
N LEU A 100 -3.86 -15.28 -5.18
CA LEU A 100 -4.50 -14.36 -4.22
C LEU A 100 -4.83 -15.02 -2.87
N ASP A 101 -5.13 -16.32 -2.84
CA ASP A 101 -5.46 -17.02 -1.58
C ASP A 101 -4.22 -17.17 -0.69
N GLU A 102 -3.09 -17.53 -1.28
CA GLU A 102 -1.79 -17.51 -0.60
C GLU A 102 -1.40 -16.11 -0.18
N GLU A 103 -1.68 -15.10 -1.01
CA GLU A 103 -1.40 -13.71 -0.69
C GLU A 103 -2.19 -13.23 0.54
N ARG A 104 -3.49 -13.54 0.59
CA ARG A 104 -4.33 -13.29 1.77
C ARG A 104 -3.81 -14.03 3.00
N THR A 105 -3.37 -15.27 2.83
CA THR A 105 -2.83 -16.10 3.92
C THR A 105 -1.56 -15.49 4.50
N LEU A 106 -0.62 -15.11 3.64
CA LEU A 106 0.62 -14.44 4.02
C LEU A 106 0.33 -13.11 4.73
N TYR A 107 -0.60 -12.30 4.21
CA TYR A 107 -1.02 -11.06 4.86
C TYR A 107 -1.51 -11.31 6.29
N ASN A 108 -2.44 -12.26 6.46
CA ASN A 108 -3.04 -12.57 7.76
C ASN A 108 -2.02 -13.12 8.77
N ALA A 109 -0.98 -13.82 8.29
CA ALA A 109 0.13 -14.25 9.13
C ALA A 109 1.00 -13.07 9.55
N LEU A 110 1.42 -12.22 8.62
CA LEU A 110 2.40 -11.15 8.86
C LEU A 110 1.82 -9.93 9.58
N VAL A 111 0.55 -9.56 9.30
CA VAL A 111 -0.06 -8.34 9.85
C VAL A 111 -0.10 -8.36 11.38
N LYS A 112 -0.17 -9.54 12.01
CA LYS A 112 -0.16 -9.70 13.46
C LYS A 112 1.17 -9.28 14.10
N PHE A 113 2.27 -9.44 13.38
CA PHE A 113 3.61 -9.07 13.83
C PHE A 113 3.93 -7.61 13.51
N TYR A 114 3.53 -7.14 12.33
CA TYR A 114 3.87 -5.80 11.86
C TYR A 114 2.93 -4.69 12.35
N ARG A 115 1.71 -5.01 12.78
CA ARG A 115 0.78 -4.02 13.33
C ARG A 115 1.15 -3.68 14.78
N GLN A 116 2.20 -2.88 14.93
CA GLN A 116 2.66 -2.35 16.20
C GLN A 116 2.91 -0.83 16.07
N PRO A 117 1.84 -0.01 16.09
CA PRO A 117 1.98 1.44 16.08
C PRO A 117 2.92 1.96 17.18
N ASN A 118 3.75 2.93 16.83
CA ASN A 118 4.64 3.59 17.78
C ASN A 118 4.70 5.11 17.51
N LYS A 119 5.48 5.83 18.32
CA LYS A 119 5.66 7.28 18.19
C LYS A 119 6.03 7.72 16.77
N ALA A 120 6.90 6.98 16.08
CA ALA A 120 7.27 7.29 14.70
C ALA A 120 6.10 7.04 13.73
N SER A 121 5.31 5.99 13.93
CA SER A 121 4.09 5.74 13.14
C SER A 121 3.12 6.92 13.22
N HIS A 122 2.87 7.47 14.42
CA HIS A 122 1.97 8.63 14.57
C HIS A 122 2.48 9.87 13.84
N VAL A 123 3.79 10.15 13.94
CA VAL A 123 4.42 11.27 13.22
C VAL A 123 4.28 11.11 11.71
N LEU A 124 4.48 9.89 11.19
CA LEU A 124 4.35 9.61 9.76
C LEU A 124 2.91 9.73 9.27
N VAL A 125 1.93 9.25 10.03
CA VAL A 125 0.51 9.39 9.67
C VAL A 125 0.10 10.86 9.64
N ASP A 126 0.46 11.64 10.67
CA ASP A 126 0.15 13.06 10.73
C ASP A 126 0.81 13.83 9.56
N ALA A 127 2.09 13.57 9.28
CA ALA A 127 2.78 14.16 8.14
C ALA A 127 2.13 13.80 6.80
N LEU A 128 1.71 12.55 6.61
CA LEU A 128 1.03 12.09 5.40
C LEU A 128 -0.32 12.78 5.21
N ILE A 129 -1.14 12.83 6.26
CA ILE A 129 -2.45 13.48 6.22
C ILE A 129 -2.32 14.96 5.89
N ARG A 130 -1.38 15.67 6.54
CA ARG A 130 -1.12 17.09 6.25
C ARG A 130 -0.63 17.31 4.82
N ALA A 131 0.26 16.45 4.33
CA ALA A 131 0.80 16.55 2.97
C ALA A 131 -0.27 16.31 1.89
N MET A 132 -1.29 15.49 2.18
CA MET A 132 -2.39 15.20 1.26
C MET A 132 -3.57 16.16 1.41
N GLY A 133 -3.70 16.82 2.57
CA GLY A 133 -4.80 17.73 2.88
C GLY A 133 -4.89 18.89 1.89
N ASN A 134 -6.10 19.12 1.38
CA ASN A 134 -6.39 20.18 0.41
C ASN A 134 -5.50 20.15 -0.85
N GLN A 135 -4.95 18.98 -1.21
CA GLN A 135 -4.20 18.79 -2.45
C GLN A 135 -5.10 18.24 -3.56
N PRO A 136 -4.77 18.53 -4.83
CA PRO A 136 -5.44 17.89 -5.96
C PRO A 136 -5.28 16.35 -5.93
N PRO A 137 -6.18 15.60 -6.57
CA PRO A 137 -7.29 16.09 -7.41
C PRO A 137 -8.59 16.36 -6.64
N PHE A 138 -8.69 15.96 -5.37
CA PHE A 138 -9.97 15.98 -4.64
C PHE A 138 -10.09 17.07 -3.58
N PHE A 139 -8.97 17.67 -3.15
CA PHE A 139 -8.95 18.75 -2.15
C PHE A 139 -9.67 18.39 -0.84
N HIS A 140 -9.60 17.12 -0.41
CA HIS A 140 -10.19 16.68 0.85
C HIS A 140 -9.51 17.35 2.06
N SER A 141 -10.32 17.73 3.06
CA SER A 141 -9.78 18.18 4.34
C SER A 141 -9.03 17.05 5.05
N GLU A 142 -8.09 17.41 5.92
CA GLU A 142 -7.37 16.43 6.76
C GLU A 142 -8.32 15.55 7.57
N GLU A 143 -9.40 16.13 8.10
CA GLU A 143 -10.44 15.41 8.84
C GLU A 143 -11.15 14.37 7.96
N THR A 144 -11.46 14.71 6.71
CA THR A 144 -12.04 13.77 5.74
C THR A 144 -11.06 12.64 5.44
N LEU A 145 -9.78 12.95 5.19
CA LEU A 145 -8.74 11.95 4.91
C LEU A 145 -8.54 10.98 6.09
N LYS A 146 -8.62 11.50 7.33
CA LYS A 146 -8.60 10.67 8.54
C LYS A 146 -9.81 9.73 8.61
N GLY A 147 -11.00 10.20 8.24
CA GLY A 147 -12.21 9.38 8.14
C GLY A 147 -12.09 8.28 7.08
N VAL A 148 -11.53 8.60 5.91
CA VAL A 148 -11.25 7.61 4.84
C VAL A 148 -10.26 6.56 5.31
N ALA A 149 -9.14 6.99 5.90
CA ALA A 149 -8.13 6.08 6.43
C ALA A 149 -8.71 5.15 7.50
N ARG A 150 -9.54 5.67 8.42
CA ARG A 150 -10.23 4.84 9.43
C ARG A 150 -11.13 3.79 8.80
N TYR A 151 -11.88 4.15 7.76
CA TYR A 151 -12.74 3.22 7.03
C TYR A 151 -11.95 2.08 6.36
N LEU A 152 -10.81 2.40 5.73
CA LEU A 152 -9.99 1.42 5.00
C LEU A 152 -9.15 0.53 5.92
N ILE A 153 -8.69 1.06 7.06
CA ILE A 153 -7.89 0.31 8.05
C ILE A 153 -8.79 -0.52 8.97
N GLY A 154 -10.02 -0.04 9.22
CA GLY A 154 -10.96 -0.56 10.21
C GLY A 154 -10.74 0.05 11.60
N ASP A 155 -11.78 0.01 12.42
CA ASP A 155 -11.81 0.67 13.74
C ASP A 155 -10.67 0.22 14.65
N LYS A 156 -10.52 -1.10 14.86
CA LYS A 156 -9.47 -1.64 15.73
C LYS A 156 -8.07 -1.17 15.34
N GLY A 157 -7.73 -1.25 14.05
CA GLY A 157 -6.41 -0.83 13.57
C GLY A 157 -6.20 0.68 13.67
N SER A 158 -7.29 1.45 13.61
CA SER A 158 -7.26 2.91 13.73
C SER A 158 -7.17 3.36 15.18
N ASP A 159 -7.84 2.67 16.10
CA ASP A 159 -7.75 2.92 17.55
C ASP A 159 -6.34 2.61 18.07
N GLU A 160 -5.71 1.54 17.56
CA GLU A 160 -4.31 1.21 17.84
C GLU A 160 -3.34 2.30 17.31
N LEU A 161 -3.71 3.01 16.22
CA LEU A 161 -2.98 4.18 15.69
C LEU A 161 -3.30 5.49 16.42
N GLY A 162 -4.14 5.47 17.46
CA GLY A 162 -4.46 6.61 18.33
C GLY A 162 -5.29 7.72 17.65
N GLU A 163 -5.38 8.88 18.32
CA GLU A 163 -6.17 10.06 17.90
C GLU A 163 -5.82 10.66 16.51
N ALA A 164 -4.85 10.08 15.81
CA ALA A 164 -4.50 10.47 14.46
C ALA A 164 -5.65 10.24 13.46
N LEU A 165 -6.61 9.35 13.75
CA LEU A 165 -7.72 9.03 12.86
C LEU A 165 -9.08 9.38 13.50
N ALA A 166 -9.79 10.34 12.89
CA ALA A 166 -11.02 10.98 13.39
C ALA A 166 -12.19 10.00 13.66
N PRO A 167 -13.19 10.40 14.48
CA PRO A 167 -14.30 9.54 14.90
C PRO A 167 -15.23 9.08 13.77
N GLN A 168 -15.90 7.94 13.98
CA GLN A 168 -16.73 7.20 13.00
C GLN A 168 -17.83 8.00 12.27
N HIS A 169 -18.39 9.06 12.84
CA HIS A 169 -19.57 9.72 12.28
C HIS A 169 -19.34 10.38 10.91
N LEU A 170 -18.08 10.68 10.56
CA LEU A 170 -17.68 11.17 9.23
C LEU A 170 -17.56 10.05 8.17
N SER A 171 -17.48 8.78 8.57
CA SER A 171 -17.31 7.64 7.65
C SER A 171 -18.57 7.29 6.83
N VAL A 172 -19.73 7.79 7.24
CA VAL A 172 -21.03 7.51 6.59
C VAL A 172 -21.20 8.30 5.28
N GLY A 173 -20.70 9.55 5.22
CA GLY A 173 -20.76 10.39 4.00
C GLY A 173 -19.78 9.95 2.90
N ILE A 174 -18.63 9.40 3.30
CA ILE A 174 -17.58 8.94 2.38
C ILE A 174 -18.06 7.78 1.49
N LYS A 175 -18.89 6.88 2.01
CA LYS A 175 -19.51 5.79 1.22
C LYS A 175 -20.31 6.30 0.02
N GLN A 176 -20.97 7.45 0.16
CA GLN A 176 -21.84 8.01 -0.88
C GLN A 176 -21.05 8.87 -1.89
N ILE A 177 -20.03 9.57 -1.41
CA ILE A 177 -19.11 10.37 -2.25
C ILE A 177 -18.23 9.44 -3.12
N HIS A 178 -17.64 8.39 -2.54
CA HIS A 178 -16.79 7.48 -3.31
C HIS A 178 -17.57 6.63 -4.32
N ARG A 179 -18.78 6.15 -4.00
CA ARG A 179 -19.59 5.41 -4.98
C ARG A 179 -19.95 6.23 -6.22
N SER A 180 -20.16 7.54 -6.06
CA SER A 180 -20.60 8.42 -7.15
C SER A 180 -19.42 9.01 -7.95
N ILE A 181 -18.26 9.22 -7.31
CA ILE A 181 -17.05 9.74 -7.96
C ILE A 181 -16.19 8.60 -8.53
N ALA A 182 -15.98 7.51 -7.78
CA ALA A 182 -15.14 6.41 -8.23
C ALA A 182 -15.74 5.74 -9.47
N VAL A 183 -17.04 5.48 -9.54
CA VAL A 183 -17.68 4.87 -10.74
C VAL A 183 -17.59 5.78 -11.97
N LYS A 184 -17.65 7.11 -11.79
CA LYS A 184 -17.72 8.07 -12.90
C LYS A 184 -16.35 8.50 -13.44
N TYR A 185 -15.32 8.43 -12.60
CA TYR A 185 -13.96 8.85 -12.94
C TYR A 185 -12.93 7.71 -12.79
N TRP A 186 -13.39 6.45 -12.64
CA TRP A 186 -12.53 5.28 -12.40
C TRP A 186 -11.43 5.14 -13.45
N ASP A 187 -11.82 5.18 -14.73
CA ASP A 187 -10.86 5.02 -15.82
C ASP A 187 -9.84 6.15 -15.84
N ILE A 188 -10.26 7.38 -15.55
CA ILE A 188 -9.38 8.55 -15.47
C ILE A 188 -8.41 8.38 -14.28
N TRP A 189 -8.91 7.96 -13.12
CA TRP A 189 -8.11 7.77 -11.91
C TRP A 189 -7.11 6.62 -12.03
N MET A 190 -7.52 5.45 -12.54
CA MET A 190 -6.62 4.32 -12.75
C MET A 190 -5.62 4.58 -13.88
N ILE A 191 -5.96 5.38 -14.89
CA ILE A 191 -5.00 5.83 -15.92
C ILE A 191 -3.85 6.63 -15.28
N ASP A 192 -4.18 7.50 -14.31
CA ASP A 192 -3.21 8.40 -13.67
C ASP A 192 -2.46 7.75 -12.50
N VAL A 193 -3.09 6.82 -11.77
CA VAL A 193 -2.56 6.20 -10.54
C VAL A 193 -2.00 4.79 -10.77
N VAL A 194 -2.56 4.00 -11.67
CA VAL A 194 -2.16 2.60 -11.95
C VAL A 194 -1.62 2.50 -13.38
N PRO A 195 -0.29 2.53 -13.57
CA PRO A 195 0.28 2.83 -14.88
C PRO A 195 0.11 1.69 -15.93
N GLY A 196 -1.03 1.62 -16.62
CA GLY A 196 -1.33 0.58 -17.63
C GLY A 196 -2.82 0.21 -17.80
N TRP A 197 -3.71 0.81 -17.01
CA TRP A 197 -5.14 0.49 -16.97
C TRP A 197 -5.85 0.43 -18.34
N ARG A 198 -5.54 1.35 -19.28
CA ARG A 198 -6.11 1.36 -20.65
C ARG A 198 -5.93 0.05 -21.43
N VAL A 199 -4.88 -0.72 -21.14
CA VAL A 199 -4.62 -1.98 -21.85
C VAL A 199 -5.50 -3.12 -21.32
N ILE A 200 -5.98 -2.99 -20.08
CA ILE A 200 -6.81 -4.00 -19.40
C ILE A 200 -8.30 -3.73 -19.67
N SER A 201 -8.72 -2.46 -19.68
CA SER A 201 -10.14 -2.08 -19.86
C SER A 201 -10.63 -1.97 -21.31
N SER A 202 -9.78 -2.28 -22.30
CA SER A 202 -10.12 -2.18 -23.74
C SER A 202 -10.53 -3.51 -24.39
N ARG A 203 -11.13 -4.42 -23.62
CA ARG A 203 -11.81 -5.61 -24.14
C ARG A 203 -13.30 -5.57 -23.85
#